data_AF-A0A1Q7QEW9-F1
#
_entry.id   AF-A0A1Q7QEW9-F1
#
_cell.length_a   1.000
_cell.length_b   1.000
_cell.length_c   1.000
_cell.angle_alpha   90.00
_cell.angle_beta   90.00
_cell.angle_gamma   90.00
#
_symmetry.space_group_name_H-M   'P 1'
#
loop_
_entity.id
_entity.type
_entity.pdbx_description
1 polymer ?
#
loop_
_entity_poly.entity_id
_entity_poly.type
_entity_poly.pdbx_seq_one_letter_code
_entity_poly.pdbx_strand_id
1 'polypeptide(L)'
;MPTFKRVSLAGSEELFRPTRPQVVTDTDDVIRETVDRHEKVKEVVLRTLSFTPDEIELLLEAIQTAKYPDRPRAKPQLDKFDSLDALRVKVQGETAD
;
A
#
# COMPACT_ATOMS: atom_id res chain seq x y z
N MET A 1 -55.72 -10.90 -38.88
CA MET A 1 -54.69 -11.46 -37.96
C MET A 1 -54.02 -12.63 -38.67
N PRO A 2 -52.77 -12.52 -39.14
CA PRO A 2 -52.10 -13.66 -39.76
C PRO A 2 -51.54 -14.56 -38.65
N THR A 3 -52.03 -15.80 -38.60
CA THR A 3 -51.56 -16.84 -37.68
C THR A 3 -50.16 -17.30 -38.08
N PHE A 4 -49.17 -17.08 -37.20
CA PHE A 4 -47.80 -17.54 -37.43
C PHE A 4 -47.75 -19.07 -37.45
N LYS A 5 -47.32 -19.65 -38.58
CA LYS A 5 -47.01 -21.08 -38.67
C LYS A 5 -45.72 -21.36 -37.90
N ARG A 6 -45.80 -22.20 -36.86
CA ARG A 6 -44.63 -22.72 -36.15
C ARG A 6 -44.06 -23.88 -36.96
N VAL A 7 -42.90 -23.66 -37.58
CA VAL A 7 -42.12 -24.71 -38.25
C VAL A 7 -41.05 -25.15 -37.26
N SER A 8 -41.08 -26.43 -36.85
CA SER A 8 -40.02 -26.99 -36.02
C SER A 8 -38.80 -27.27 -36.89
N LEU A 9 -37.69 -26.58 -36.63
CA LEU A 9 -36.43 -26.80 -37.32
C LEU A 9 -35.77 -28.04 -36.73
N ALA A 10 -35.70 -29.12 -37.53
CA ALA A 10 -34.99 -30.34 -37.17
C ALA A 10 -33.52 -30.01 -36.82
N GLY A 11 -33.05 -30.50 -35.67
CA GLY A 11 -31.70 -30.22 -35.15
C GLY A 11 -31.59 -29.05 -34.17
N SER A 12 -32.66 -28.28 -33.95
CA SER A 12 -32.67 -27.23 -32.91
C SER A 12 -32.47 -27.78 -31.50
N GLU A 13 -32.88 -29.02 -31.23
CA GLU A 13 -32.63 -29.70 -29.95
C GLU A 13 -31.14 -29.93 -29.66
N GLU A 14 -30.28 -29.98 -30.70
CA GLU A 14 -28.84 -30.19 -30.55
C GLU A 14 -28.13 -28.94 -30.01
N LEU A 15 -28.68 -27.75 -30.31
CA LEU A 15 -28.18 -26.46 -29.82
C LEU A 15 -28.53 -26.21 -28.35
N PHE A 16 -29.58 -26.86 -27.84
CA PHE A 16 -30.03 -26.71 -26.45
C PHE A 16 -29.70 -27.95 -25.60
N ARG A 17 -28.81 -28.82 -26.06
CA ARG A 17 -28.33 -29.92 -25.22
C ARG A 17 -27.64 -29.35 -23.99
N PRO A 18 -27.98 -29.81 -22.77
CA PRO A 18 -27.22 -29.45 -21.58
C PRO A 18 -25.79 -29.96 -21.78
N THR A 19 -24.84 -29.05 -21.99
CA THR A 19 -23.43 -29.39 -21.97
C THR A 19 -23.11 -29.84 -20.56
N ARG A 20 -22.84 -31.13 -20.36
CA ARG A 20 -22.23 -31.58 -19.11
C ARG A 20 -20.85 -30.94 -19.08
N PRO A 21 -20.53 -30.03 -18.13
CA PRO A 21 -19.16 -29.59 -18.00
C PRO A 21 -18.35 -30.84 -17.63
N GLN A 22 -17.47 -31.28 -18.53
CA GLN A 22 -16.37 -32.12 -18.11
C GLN A 22 -15.60 -31.27 -17.10
N VAL A 23 -15.71 -31.63 -15.83
CA VAL A 23 -14.89 -31.06 -14.77
C VAL A 23 -13.46 -31.46 -15.10
N VAL A 24 -12.75 -30.55 -15.76
CA VAL A 24 -11.32 -30.63 -15.97
C VAL A 24 -10.70 -30.44 -14.58
N THR A 25 -10.33 -31.55 -13.95
CA THR A 25 -9.66 -31.61 -12.64
C THR A 25 -8.25 -31.00 -12.65
N ASP A 26 -7.76 -30.57 -13.82
CA ASP A 26 -6.39 -30.14 -14.01
C ASP A 26 -6.20 -28.61 -13.95
N THR A 27 -7.23 -27.87 -13.51
CA THR A 27 -7.13 -26.40 -13.34
C THR A 27 -7.10 -25.93 -11.88
N ASP A 28 -7.14 -26.84 -10.91
CA ASP A 28 -7.07 -26.50 -9.48
C ASP A 28 -5.70 -25.92 -9.06
N ASP A 29 -4.67 -26.03 -9.90
CA ASP A 29 -3.33 -25.49 -9.60
C ASP A 29 -3.12 -24.02 -10.00
N VAL A 30 -4.10 -23.36 -10.63
CA VAL A 30 -3.89 -22.03 -11.27
C VAL A 30 -4.42 -20.85 -10.44
N ILE A 31 -5.15 -21.09 -9.35
CA ILE A 31 -5.57 -20.00 -8.45
C ILE A 31 -4.77 -20.09 -7.14
N ARG A 32 -3.49 -19.74 -7.22
CA ARG A 32 -2.80 -19.07 -6.12
C ARG A 32 -2.89 -17.58 -6.42
N GLU A 33 -4.12 -17.06 -6.43
CA GLU A 33 -4.52 -16.15 -5.37
C GLU A 33 -3.36 -15.18 -5.12
N THR A 34 -3.44 -14.01 -5.76
CA THR A 34 -2.82 -12.81 -5.23
C THR A 34 -3.27 -12.73 -3.78
N VAL A 35 -2.50 -13.34 -2.88
CA VAL A 35 -2.68 -13.23 -1.45
C VAL A 35 -2.46 -11.74 -1.24
N ASP A 36 -3.58 -11.03 -1.15
CA ASP A 36 -3.65 -9.66 -0.70
C ASP A 36 -3.18 -9.75 0.75
N ARG A 37 -1.85 -9.81 0.90
CA ARG A 37 -1.18 -9.73 2.19
C ARG A 37 -1.67 -8.39 2.68
N HIS A 38 -2.62 -8.43 3.60
CA HIS A 38 -2.97 -7.27 4.37
C HIS A 38 -1.62 -6.81 4.90
N GLU A 39 -1.10 -5.70 4.36
CA GLU A 39 0.08 -5.08 4.94
C GLU A 39 -0.27 -4.99 6.41
N LYS A 40 0.61 -5.52 7.27
CA LYS A 40 0.44 -5.36 8.70
C LYS A 40 0.45 -3.86 8.91
N VAL A 41 -0.72 -3.24 8.91
CA VAL A 41 -0.93 -1.84 9.23
C VAL A 41 -0.51 -1.81 10.69
N LYS A 42 0.78 -1.51 10.92
CA LYS A 42 1.30 -1.28 12.25
C LYS A 42 0.34 -0.24 12.83
N GLU A 43 -0.32 -0.59 13.94
CA GLU A 43 -1.12 0.38 14.66
C GLU A 43 -0.27 1.63 14.78
N VAL A 44 -0.75 2.72 14.18
CA VAL A 44 -0.06 4.00 14.24
C VAL A 44 -0.27 4.47 15.67
N VAL A 45 0.64 4.08 16.56
CA VAL A 45 0.68 4.58 17.92
C VAL A 45 1.06 6.05 17.81
N LEU A 46 0.03 6.91 17.83
CA LEU A 46 0.21 8.35 17.83
C LEU A 46 0.82 8.75 19.17
N ARG A 47 2.14 9.02 19.17
CA ARG A 47 2.86 9.53 20.33
C ARG A 47 2.87 11.05 20.29
N THR A 48 2.38 11.68 21.35
CA THR A 48 2.55 13.12 21.54
C THR A 48 3.97 13.38 22.05
N LEU A 49 4.75 14.16 21.32
CA LEU A 49 6.09 14.61 21.70
C LEU A 49 6.06 16.11 22.00
N SER A 50 6.68 16.53 23.10
CA SER A 50 6.86 17.95 23.43
C SER A 50 8.19 18.45 22.89
N PHE A 51 8.17 19.51 22.10
CA PHE A 51 9.36 20.15 21.56
C PHE A 51 9.52 21.58 22.09
N THR A 52 10.77 21.99 22.35
CA THR A 52 11.08 23.40 22.61
C THR A 52 11.06 24.19 21.29
N PRO A 53 10.94 25.54 21.35
CA PRO A 53 11.01 26.37 20.14
C PRO A 53 12.28 26.11 19.30
N ASP A 54 13.43 25.99 19.96
CA ASP A 54 14.72 25.74 19.30
C ASP A 54 14.77 24.37 18.60
N GLU A 55 14.18 23.33 19.21
CA GLU A 55 14.07 22.01 18.60
C GLU A 55 13.15 22.03 17.36
N ILE A 56 12.09 22.85 17.37
CA ILE A 56 11.19 23.01 16.22
C ILE A 56 11.93 23.67 15.06
N GLU A 57 12.75 24.68 15.31
CA GLU A 57 13.58 25.32 14.29
C GLU A 57 14.59 24.33 13.67
N LEU A 58 15.25 23.52 14.51
CA LEU A 58 16.15 22.47 14.06
C LEU A 58 15.44 21.42 13.19
N LEU A 59 14.24 20.99 13.59
CA LEU A 59 13.43 20.05 12.81
C LEU A 59 13.07 20.65 11.43
N LEU A 60 12.69 21.92 11.39
CA LEU A 60 12.40 22.64 10.15
C LEU A 60 13.62 22.69 9.22
N GLU A 61 14.80 23.00 9.76
CA GLU A 61 16.05 23.02 8.99
C GLU A 61 16.37 21.62 8.42
N ALA A 62 16.19 20.57 9.22
CA ALA A 62 16.39 19.19 8.79
C ALA A 62 15.43 18.79 7.66
N ILE A 63 14.14 19.11 7.80
CA ILE A 63 13.13 18.85 6.76
C ILE A 63 13.47 19.59 5.46
N GLN A 64 13.88 20.85 5.56
CA GLN A 64 14.29 21.61 4.38
C GLN A 64 15.51 21.00 3.69
N THR A 65 16.46 20.46 4.46
CA THR A 65 17.65 19.80 3.92
C THR A 65 17.28 18.51 3.21
N ALA A 66 16.41 17.69 3.80
CA ALA A 66 15.90 16.48 3.18
C ALA A 66 15.09 16.76 1.91
N LYS A 67 14.29 17.83 1.89
CA LYS A 67 13.46 18.22 0.74
C LYS A 67 14.27 18.78 -0.44
N TYR A 68 15.39 19.43 -0.15
CA TYR A 68 16.23 20.08 -1.17
C TYR A 68 17.70 19.69 -0.99
N PRO A 69 18.06 18.42 -1.29
CA PRO A 69 19.41 17.91 -1.09
C PRO A 69 20.44 18.56 -2.03
N ASP A 70 20.03 18.95 -3.24
CA ASP A 70 20.91 19.57 -4.23
C ASP A 70 21.26 21.03 -3.92
N ARG A 71 20.60 21.62 -2.91
CA ARG A 71 20.87 23.01 -2.52
C ARG A 71 22.21 23.06 -1.79
N PRO A 72 23.21 23.80 -2.30
CA PRO A 72 24.49 23.91 -1.61
C PRO A 72 24.27 24.59 -0.25
N ARG A 73 24.71 23.91 0.82
CA ARG A 73 24.67 24.42 2.21
C ARG A 73 26.02 24.22 2.86
N ALA A 74 26.34 25.07 3.82
CA ALA A 74 27.50 24.87 4.67
C ALA A 74 27.34 23.56 5.46
N LYS A 75 28.45 22.84 5.67
CA LYS A 75 28.44 21.69 6.56
C LYS A 75 28.02 22.16 7.97
N PRO A 76 27.09 21.46 8.65
CA PRO A 76 26.71 21.81 10.01
C PRO A 76 27.93 21.81 10.93
N GLN A 77 27.95 22.72 11.89
CA GLN A 77 28.91 22.68 12.99
C GLN A 77 28.64 21.44 13.86
N LEU A 78 29.68 20.92 14.52
CA LEU A 78 29.60 19.68 15.32
C LEU A 78 28.48 19.76 16.38
N ASP A 79 28.37 20.88 17.08
CA ASP A 79 27.32 21.11 18.09
C ASP A 79 25.90 20.99 17.53
N LYS A 80 25.69 21.35 16.25
CA LYS A 80 24.41 21.18 15.56
C LYS A 80 24.14 19.73 15.15
N PHE A 81 25.19 18.96 14.92
CA PHE A 81 25.06 17.55 14.60
C PHE A 81 24.57 16.77 15.83
N ASP A 82 25.16 17.06 16.99
CA ASP A 82 24.76 16.43 18.26
C ASP A 82 23.30 16.77 18.63
N SER A 83 22.86 18.02 18.40
CA SER A 83 21.47 18.41 18.65
C SER A 83 20.48 17.74 17.69
N LEU A 84 20.85 17.52 16.42
CA LEU A 84 20.03 16.77 15.46
C LEU A 84 19.94 15.29 15.83
N ASP A 85 21.03 14.69 16.34
CA ASP A 85 21.02 13.30 16.79
C ASP A 85 20.18 13.12 18.06
N ALA A 86 20.27 14.04 19.03
CA ALA A 86 19.39 14.08 20.18
C ALA A 86 17.90 14.18 19.77
N LEU A 87 17.60 14.98 18.76
CA LEU A 87 16.25 15.11 18.21
C LEU A 87 15.79 13.82 17.51
N ARG A 88 16.68 13.15 16.78
CA ARG A 88 16.42 11.84 16.16
C ARG A 88 16.06 10.79 17.22
N VAL A 89 16.85 10.67 18.28
CA VAL A 89 16.61 9.71 19.38
C VAL A 89 15.24 9.97 20.02
N LYS A 90 14.92 11.24 20.28
CA LYS A 90 13.63 11.68 20.84
C LYS A 90 12.44 11.29 19.94
N VAL A 91 12.57 11.42 18.62
CA VAL A 91 11.53 11.05 17.64
C VAL A 91 11.40 9.54 17.48
N GLN A 92 12.53 8.81 17.45
CA GLN A 92 12.54 7.35 17.34
C GLN A 92 12.01 6.68 18.60
N GLY A 93 11.88 7.43 19.69
CA GLY A 93 11.34 6.93 20.94
C GLY A 93 12.26 5.94 21.63
N GLU A 94 13.55 5.98 21.29
CA GLU A 94 14.65 5.26 21.96
C GLU A 94 14.95 5.95 23.29
N THR A 95 13.94 6.05 24.14
CA THR A 95 14.17 6.20 25.57
C THR A 95 14.63 4.84 26.05
N ALA A 96 15.93 4.69 26.28
CA ALA A 96 16.46 3.59 27.07
C ALA A 96 15.63 3.52 28.36
N ASP A 97 15.07 2.34 28.65
CA ASP A 97 14.41 2.01 29.92
C ASP A 97 15.29 2.40 31.13
#